data_AF-A0A0S4WLD8-F1
#
_entry.id   AF-A0A0S4WLD8-F1
#
_cell.length_a   1.000
_cell.length_b   1.000
_cell.length_c   1.000
_cell.angle_alpha   90.00
_cell.angle_beta   90.00
_cell.angle_gamma   90.00
#
_symmetry.space_group_name_H-M   'P 1'
#
loop_
_entity.id
_entity.type
_entity.pdbx_description
1 polymer ?
#
loop_
_entity_poly.entity_id
_entity_poly.type
_entity_poly.pdbx_seq_one_letter_code
_entity_poly.pdbx_strand_id
1 'polypeptide(L)'
;MIRADGGRLYGDFRQKGIAAIGWTQLAHHAKAGMTKKELADLHLSIAPETKEKMAVSVASQVWRFMNEVKIDDFVVTYSPASRTYLIGKVTGACERRADLVDVGMPLAGAAP
;
A
#
# COMPACT_ATOMS: atom_id res chain seq x y z
N MET A 1 -1.42 -7.59 -7.89
CA MET A 1 -0.42 -8.00 -6.87
C MET A 1 -0.16 -6.83 -5.95
N ILE A 2 -0.23 -7.05 -4.63
CA ILE A 2 0.08 -6.06 -3.60
C ILE A 2 1.33 -6.55 -2.89
N ARG A 3 2.41 -5.76 -2.98
CA ARG A 3 3.71 -6.09 -2.39
C ARG A 3 4.35 -4.83 -1.84
N ALA A 4 4.67 -4.84 -0.56
CA ALA A 4 5.51 -3.84 0.06
C ALA A 4 6.89 -4.44 0.33
N ASP A 5 7.94 -3.68 0.04
CA ASP A 5 9.33 -3.91 0.44
C ASP A 5 9.75 -5.40 0.49
N GLY A 6 10.02 -5.98 -0.67
CA GLY A 6 10.47 -7.38 -0.75
C GLY A 6 9.49 -8.44 -0.20
N GLY A 7 8.21 -8.11 -0.01
CA GLY A 7 7.22 -9.04 0.56
C GLY A 7 7.13 -9.01 2.08
N ARG A 8 7.70 -8.00 2.75
CA ARG A 8 7.69 -7.85 4.22
C ARG A 8 6.31 -8.01 4.85
N LEU A 9 5.25 -7.52 4.18
CA LEU A 9 3.88 -7.56 4.70
C LEU A 9 3.15 -8.89 4.44
N TYR A 10 3.81 -9.91 3.89
CA TYR A 10 3.22 -11.22 3.65
C TYR A 10 2.71 -11.89 4.94
N GLY A 11 3.47 -11.76 6.03
CA GLY A 11 3.09 -12.30 7.33
C GLY A 11 1.81 -11.68 7.87
N ASP A 12 1.71 -10.35 7.82
CA ASP A 12 0.52 -9.61 8.25
C ASP A 12 -0.69 -9.90 7.37
N PHE A 13 -0.50 -10.05 6.06
CA PHE A 13 -1.55 -10.51 5.14
C PHE A 13 -2.13 -11.84 5.60
N ARG A 14 -1.26 -12.83 5.87
CA ARG A 14 -1.68 -14.17 6.27
C ARG A 14 -2.31 -14.22 7.68
N GLN A 15 -1.70 -13.55 8.65
CA GLN A 15 -2.06 -13.71 10.06
C GLN A 15 -3.19 -12.78 10.48
N LYS A 16 -3.26 -11.59 9.90
CA LYS A 16 -4.22 -10.55 10.28
C LYS A 16 -5.34 -10.37 9.24
N GLY A 17 -5.21 -10.98 8.06
CA GLY A 17 -6.14 -10.78 6.95
C GLY A 17 -6.13 -9.33 6.47
N ILE A 18 -4.94 -8.72 6.37
CA ILE A 18 -4.78 -7.31 6.02
C ILE A 18 -3.93 -7.15 4.76
N ALA A 19 -4.51 -6.54 3.72
CA ALA A 19 -3.77 -6.03 2.59
C ALA A 19 -3.34 -4.59 2.88
N ALA A 20 -2.04 -4.29 2.76
CA ALA A 20 -1.50 -2.95 2.95
C ALA A 20 -0.44 -2.62 1.91
N ILE A 21 -0.20 -1.33 1.72
CA ILE A 21 0.85 -0.80 0.85
C ILE A 21 1.99 -0.23 1.70
N GLY A 22 3.21 -0.34 1.16
CA GLY A 22 4.39 0.32 1.73
C GLY A 22 4.37 1.82 1.48
N TRP A 23 5.56 2.40 1.30
CA TRP A 23 5.75 3.85 1.16
C TRP A 23 5.23 4.60 2.38
N THR A 24 5.51 4.08 3.59
CA THR A 24 4.90 4.50 4.85
C THR A 24 4.86 6.01 5.04
N GLN A 25 5.94 6.71 4.70
CA GLN A 25 6.00 8.18 4.80
C GLN A 25 4.95 8.87 3.90
N LEU A 26 4.83 8.46 2.63
CA LEU A 26 3.79 9.00 1.73
C LEU A 26 2.40 8.51 2.14
N ALA A 27 2.25 7.21 2.35
CA ALA A 27 0.97 6.57 2.65
C ALA A 27 0.33 7.11 3.95
N HIS A 28 1.15 7.51 4.94
CA HIS A 28 0.67 8.14 6.17
C HIS A 28 -0.05 9.48 5.93
N HIS A 29 0.39 10.23 4.92
CA HIS A 29 -0.12 11.56 4.57
C HIS A 29 -1.13 11.55 3.41
N ALA A 30 -1.22 10.45 2.66
CA ALA A 30 -2.16 10.27 1.57
C ALA A 30 -3.61 10.26 2.07
N LYS A 31 -4.49 10.94 1.32
CA LYS A 31 -5.92 11.08 1.64
C LYS A 31 -6.78 10.73 0.43
N ALA A 32 -8.01 10.29 0.68
CA ALA A 32 -9.01 10.13 -0.36
C ALA A 32 -9.23 11.45 -1.10
N GLY A 33 -9.39 11.37 -2.43
CA GLY A 33 -9.57 12.54 -3.30
C GLY A 33 -8.28 13.18 -3.83
N MET A 34 -7.10 12.81 -3.32
CA MET A 34 -5.84 13.31 -3.88
C MET A 34 -5.60 12.77 -5.29
N THR A 35 -5.13 13.64 -6.17
CA THR A 35 -4.66 13.32 -7.51
C THR A 35 -3.28 12.66 -7.47
N LYS A 36 -2.91 11.97 -8.55
CA LYS A 36 -1.56 11.40 -8.71
C LYS A 36 -0.46 12.48 -8.64
N LYS A 37 -0.75 13.69 -9.14
CA LYS A 37 0.19 14.82 -9.08
C LYS A 37 0.41 15.28 -7.66
N GLU A 38 -0.66 15.52 -6.90
CA GLU A 38 -0.55 15.92 -5.49
C GLU A 38 0.20 14.89 -4.64
N LEU A 39 0.01 13.60 -4.92
CA LEU A 39 0.77 12.53 -4.26
C LEU A 39 2.25 12.51 -4.65
N ALA A 40 2.58 12.84 -5.90
CA ALA A 40 3.97 12.93 -6.35
C ALA A 40 4.68 14.15 -5.74
N ASP A 41 4.02 15.30 -5.73
CA ASP A 41 4.51 16.53 -5.12
C ASP A 41 4.70 16.35 -3.60
N LEU A 42 3.75 15.67 -2.93
CA LEU A 42 3.86 15.28 -1.52
C LEU A 42 5.03 14.32 -1.29
N HIS A 43 5.28 13.37 -2.19
CA HIS A 43 6.43 12.48 -2.04
C HIS A 43 7.76 13.23 -2.16
N LEU A 44 7.87 14.17 -3.10
CA LEU A 44 9.06 15.00 -3.28
C LEU A 44 9.28 15.99 -2.13
N SER A 45 8.22 16.45 -1.45
CA SER A 45 8.40 17.28 -0.25
C SER A 45 8.91 16.49 0.95
N ILE A 46 8.60 15.20 1.02
CA ILE A 46 9.07 14.27 2.07
C ILE A 46 10.49 13.77 1.76
N ALA A 47 10.80 13.47 0.50
CA ALA A 47 12.09 12.93 0.05
C ALA A 47 12.59 13.68 -1.20
N PRO A 48 13.13 14.91 -1.04
CA PRO A 48 13.51 15.79 -2.15
C PRO A 48 14.60 15.23 -3.07
N GLU A 49 15.40 14.28 -2.58
CA GLU A 49 16.44 13.58 -3.33
C GLU A 49 15.86 12.56 -4.33
N THR A 50 14.58 12.23 -4.21
CA THR A 50 13.90 11.28 -5.09
C THR A 50 13.81 11.83 -6.51
N LYS A 51 14.21 11.03 -7.49
CA LYS A 51 14.03 11.38 -8.91
C LYS A 51 12.54 11.52 -9.24
N GLU A 52 12.17 12.54 -10.01
CA GLU A 52 10.77 12.81 -10.39
C GLU A 52 10.03 11.60 -10.96
N LYS A 53 10.67 10.83 -11.85
CA LYS A 53 10.10 9.59 -12.40
C LYS A 53 9.76 8.55 -11.33
N MET A 54 10.58 8.46 -10.28
CA MET A 54 10.31 7.58 -9.15
C MET A 54 9.14 8.10 -8.32
N ALA A 55 9.07 9.41 -8.07
CA ALA A 55 7.95 10.01 -7.34
C ALA A 55 6.60 9.76 -8.04
N VAL A 56 6.54 9.92 -9.37
CA VAL A 56 5.34 9.60 -10.16
C VAL A 56 4.94 8.13 -10.06
N SER A 57 5.93 7.22 -10.06
CA SER A 57 5.70 5.78 -9.91
C SER A 57 5.17 5.42 -8.52
N VAL A 58 5.76 5.98 -7.46
CA VAL A 58 5.33 5.80 -6.07
C VAL A 58 3.91 6.35 -5.88
N ALA A 59 3.66 7.57 -6.34
CA ALA A 59 2.33 8.20 -6.29
C ALA A 59 1.28 7.37 -7.02
N SER A 60 1.60 6.82 -8.18
CA SER A 60 0.69 5.96 -8.94
C SER A 60 0.34 4.67 -8.18
N GLN A 61 1.30 4.05 -7.49
CA GLN A 61 1.02 2.84 -6.69
C GLN A 61 0.10 3.14 -5.51
N VAL A 62 0.39 4.20 -4.75
CA VAL A 62 -0.45 4.63 -3.61
C VAL A 62 -1.84 5.04 -4.08
N TRP A 63 -1.93 5.80 -5.16
CA TRP A 63 -3.21 6.21 -5.73
C TRP A 63 -4.07 5.02 -6.16
N ARG A 64 -3.49 4.04 -6.87
CA ARG A 64 -4.23 2.84 -7.30
C ARG A 64 -4.67 1.99 -6.12
N PHE A 65 -3.83 1.83 -5.09
CA PHE A 65 -4.20 1.11 -3.89
C PHE A 65 -5.43 1.72 -3.21
N MET A 66 -5.48 3.06 -3.09
CA MET A 66 -6.63 3.75 -2.49
C MET A 66 -7.89 3.76 -3.37
N ASN A 67 -7.74 3.88 -4.68
CA ASN A 67 -8.85 4.18 -5.59
C ASN A 67 -9.34 2.99 -6.41
N GLU A 68 -8.49 2.03 -6.72
CA GLU A 68 -8.80 0.90 -7.60
C GLU A 68 -9.07 -0.40 -6.83
N VAL A 69 -8.51 -0.59 -5.63
CA VAL A 69 -8.79 -1.78 -4.81
C VAL A 69 -10.17 -1.65 -4.18
N LYS A 70 -11.08 -2.56 -4.51
CA LYS A 70 -12.47 -2.58 -4.04
C LYS A 70 -12.79 -3.84 -3.26
N ILE A 71 -13.85 -3.77 -2.48
CA ILE A 71 -14.48 -4.95 -1.87
C ILE A 71 -14.82 -5.94 -3.01
N ASP A 72 -14.63 -7.22 -2.73
CA ASP A 72 -14.74 -8.35 -3.64
C ASP A 72 -13.59 -8.55 -4.65
N ASP A 73 -12.62 -7.63 -4.73
CA ASP A 73 -11.42 -7.86 -5.54
C ASP A 73 -10.55 -8.97 -4.94
N PHE A 74 -9.87 -9.72 -5.81
CA PHE A 74 -8.82 -10.63 -5.40
C PHE A 74 -7.47 -9.91 -5.34
N VAL A 75 -6.76 -10.11 -4.24
CA VAL A 75 -5.43 -9.56 -4.02
C VAL A 75 -4.43 -10.69 -3.84
N VAL A 76 -3.29 -10.55 -4.51
CA VAL A 76 -2.21 -11.54 -4.49
C VAL A 76 -0.98 -10.91 -3.87
N THR A 77 -0.37 -11.58 -2.90
CA THR A 77 0.93 -11.20 -2.33
C THR A 77 1.94 -12.34 -2.46
N TYR A 78 3.24 -12.02 -2.48
CA TYR A 78 4.33 -12.96 -2.71
C TYR A 78 5.37 -12.86 -1.60
N SER A 79 5.78 -14.01 -1.08
CA SER A 79 6.92 -14.16 -0.16
C SER A 79 8.13 -14.66 -0.94
N PRO A 80 9.21 -13.87 -1.10
CA PRO A 80 10.45 -14.37 -1.68
C PRO A 80 11.13 -15.43 -0.83
N ALA A 81 10.98 -15.36 0.50
CA ALA A 81 11.61 -16.28 1.44
C ALA A 81 11.08 -17.72 1.29
N SER A 82 9.77 -17.87 1.14
CA SER A 82 9.12 -19.18 0.97
C SER A 82 8.75 -19.51 -0.48
N ARG A 83 8.95 -18.56 -1.40
CA ARG A 83 8.53 -18.62 -2.82
C ARG A 83 7.04 -18.97 -2.98
N THR A 84 6.21 -18.45 -2.08
CA THR A 84 4.78 -18.75 -2.01
C THR A 84 3.96 -17.52 -2.36
N TYR A 85 2.84 -17.76 -3.04
CA TYR A 85 1.81 -16.76 -3.26
C TYR A 85 0.65 -17.00 -2.30
N LEU A 86 0.13 -15.91 -1.73
CA LEU A 86 -1.17 -15.93 -1.08
C LEU A 86 -2.15 -15.12 -1.90
N ILE A 87 -3.37 -15.61 -1.95
CA ILE A 87 -4.51 -14.95 -2.54
C ILE A 87 -5.50 -14.73 -1.41
N GLY A 88 -5.99 -13.50 -1.29
CA GLY A 88 -7.09 -13.16 -0.40
C GLY A 88 -8.14 -12.37 -1.15
N LYS A 89 -9.31 -12.25 -0.55
CA LYS A 89 -10.44 -11.49 -1.12
C LYS A 89 -10.69 -10.26 -0.28
N VAL A 90 -10.70 -9.08 -0.89
CA VAL A 90 -10.91 -7.82 -0.18
C VAL A 90 -12.32 -7.80 0.39
N THR A 91 -12.43 -7.61 1.70
CA THR A 91 -13.68 -7.57 2.46
C THR A 91 -13.94 -6.20 3.10
N GLY A 92 -12.95 -5.30 3.08
CA GLY A 92 -13.07 -3.94 3.58
C GLY A 92 -12.36 -2.95 2.66
N ALA A 93 -12.87 -1.72 2.59
CA ALA A 93 -12.28 -0.66 1.80
C ALA A 93 -10.86 -0.29 2.30
N CYS A 94 -10.08 0.34 1.43
CA CYS A 94 -8.79 0.91 1.82
C CYS A 94 -9.04 2.12 2.75
N GLU A 95 -8.50 2.03 3.97
CA GLU A 95 -8.65 3.07 4.99
C GLU A 95 -7.29 3.44 5.61
N ARG A 96 -7.21 4.65 6.14
CA ARG A 96 -6.07 5.09 6.94
C ARG A 96 -6.12 4.41 8.30
N ARG A 97 -5.04 3.71 8.66
CA ARG A 97 -4.92 2.94 9.91
C ARG A 97 -3.85 3.55 10.80
N ALA A 98 -4.26 4.51 11.63
CA ALA A 98 -3.37 5.18 12.57
C ALA A 98 -2.72 4.19 13.56
N ASP A 99 -3.46 3.15 13.94
CA ASP A 99 -3.05 2.05 14.80
C ASP A 99 -1.97 1.14 14.18
N LEU A 100 -1.78 1.20 12.86
CA LEU A 100 -0.83 0.35 12.13
C LEU A 100 0.35 1.12 11.53
N VAL A 101 0.50 2.41 11.86
CA VAL A 101 1.58 3.26 11.35
C VAL A 101 2.95 2.71 11.78
N ASP A 102 3.10 2.32 13.04
CA ASP A 102 4.37 1.86 13.62
C ASP A 102 4.86 0.53 13.03
N VAL A 103 3.94 -0.26 12.47
CA VAL A 103 4.26 -1.51 11.76
C VAL A 103 4.38 -1.32 10.24
N GLY A 104 4.30 -0.09 9.76
CA GLY A 104 4.52 0.27 8.35
C GLY A 104 3.30 0.05 7.44
N MET A 105 2.09 -0.06 7.99
CA MET A 105 0.83 -0.30 7.25
C MET A 105 -0.17 0.86 7.42
N PRO A 106 0.21 2.13 7.13
CA PRO A 106 -0.65 3.28 7.41
C PRO A 106 -1.89 3.36 6.48
N LEU A 107 -1.86 2.63 5.35
CA LEU A 107 -3.00 2.41 4.47
C LEU A 107 -3.23 0.91 4.30
N ALA A 108 -4.42 0.46 4.67
CA ALA A 108 -4.73 -0.96 4.69
C ALA A 108 -6.23 -1.22 4.47
N GLY A 109 -6.55 -2.41 3.92
CA GLY A 109 -7.90 -2.94 3.80
C GLY A 109 -7.96 -4.39 4.26
N ALA A 110 -9.12 -4.85 4.71
CA ALA A 110 -9.31 -6.24 5.12
C ALA A 110 -9.31 -7.15 3.88
N ALA A 111 -8.54 -8.23 3.93
CA ALA A 111 -8.39 -9.23 2.87
C ALA A 111 -7.99 -10.60 3.46
N PRO A 112 -8.96 -11.36 4.02
CA PRO A 112 -8.73 -12.75 4.46
C PRO A 112 -8.46 -13.71 3.31
#